data_AF-A0A940RKK0-F1
#
_entry.id   AF-A0A940RKK0-F1
#
_cell.length_a   1.000
_cell.length_b   1.000
_cell.length_c   1.000
_cell.angle_alpha   90.00
_cell.angle_beta   90.00
_cell.angle_gamma   90.00
#
_symmetry.space_group_name_H-M   'P 1'
#
loop_
_entity.id
_entity.type
_entity.pdbx_description
1 polymer ?
#
loop_
_entity_poly.entity_id
_entity_poly.type
_entity_poly.pdbx_seq_one_letter_code
_entity_poly.pdbx_strand_id
1 'polypeptide(L)'
;MPRPSSAPIFVHSGWRCSSTYVWRRFRAAPEVMAFYEPWHEQLAEMTPERIAGERPETSGLRHPADGLPYLHEFAGLLREGGGVRGYEQRFALDDYFLPADVEDPAQSAYVRALIAAAQAEGRTPVLACCRTLGKVGWLRRRFGGTHIVLIRDPVQQWGSFYSLRKRPRPTYFELCQYVILSEAPQGRVGARRLGLKAGKGDLWTRIRQVRRKFKRAPAGVSFAAFVAVYMLSYLAALPRADLVIDVDRLGSDPDYARTMATAIAVLTGVRLDFSDCRTPAPHPDRARVDYRKEAVGMVEALDLRPALNSLGPAQTLRAKLVKAMPEPPVRQPFWKAWLDEVRAPVRA
;
A
#
# COMPACT_ATOMS: atom_id res chain seq x y z
N MET A 1 27.36 19.18 -12.24
CA MET A 1 26.09 18.48 -12.01
C MET A 1 25.70 18.68 -10.55
N PRO A 2 24.43 18.93 -10.20
CA PRO A 2 24.03 18.94 -8.79
C PRO A 2 24.36 17.57 -8.17
N ARG A 3 24.97 17.56 -6.99
CA ARG A 3 25.26 16.31 -6.27
C ARG A 3 23.92 15.59 -5.98
N PRO A 4 23.85 14.26 -6.11
CA PRO A 4 22.70 13.50 -5.62
C PRO A 4 22.49 13.83 -4.14
N SER A 5 21.23 14.02 -3.74
CA SER A 5 20.92 14.26 -2.33
C SER A 5 21.32 13.03 -1.51
N SER A 6 22.09 13.24 -0.44
CA SER A 6 22.39 12.17 0.53
C SER A 6 21.18 11.81 1.40
N ALA A 7 20.12 12.62 1.34
CA ALA A 7 18.89 12.40 2.10
C ALA A 7 18.11 11.21 1.53
N PRO A 8 17.51 10.36 2.39
CA PRO A 8 16.73 9.23 1.94
C PRO A 8 15.43 9.66 1.26
N ILE A 9 14.98 8.82 0.33
CA ILE A 9 13.67 8.91 -0.31
C ILE A 9 12.86 7.69 0.13
N PHE A 10 11.72 7.91 0.76
CA PHE A 10 10.80 6.86 1.16
C PHE A 10 9.60 6.83 0.21
N VAL A 11 9.33 5.66 -0.39
CA VAL A 11 8.14 5.43 -1.21
C VAL A 11 7.20 4.52 -0.45
N HIS A 12 6.09 5.09 0.00
CA HIS A 12 5.06 4.43 0.78
C HIS A 12 3.88 4.04 -0.10
N SER A 13 3.36 2.84 0.10
CA SER A 13 2.22 2.36 -0.68
C SER A 13 1.42 1.32 0.09
N GLY A 14 0.23 0.97 -0.39
CA GLY A 14 -0.40 -0.30 -0.03
C GLY A 14 0.01 -1.39 -1.00
N TRP A 15 -0.21 -2.66 -0.65
CA TRP A 15 -0.01 -3.77 -1.60
C TRP A 15 -0.78 -3.51 -2.90
N ARG A 16 -0.20 -3.89 -4.05
CA ARG A 16 -0.81 -3.73 -5.39
C ARG A 16 -1.19 -2.28 -5.73
N CYS A 17 -0.45 -1.31 -5.21
CA CYS A 17 -0.56 0.12 -5.54
C CYS A 17 0.60 0.56 -6.47
N SER A 18 0.91 -0.25 -7.50
CA SER A 18 1.98 0.02 -8.48
C SER A 18 3.38 0.33 -7.91
N SER A 19 3.65 -0.04 -6.65
CA SER A 19 4.91 0.24 -5.95
C SER A 19 6.13 -0.36 -6.66
N THR A 20 6.01 -1.57 -7.19
CA THR A 20 7.10 -2.21 -7.95
C THR A 20 7.45 -1.44 -9.22
N TYR A 21 6.47 -0.84 -9.91
CA TYR A 21 6.74 -0.03 -11.10
C TYR A 21 7.50 1.24 -10.71
N VAL A 22 7.00 1.99 -9.72
CA VAL A 22 7.67 3.22 -9.25
C VAL A 22 9.07 2.92 -8.72
N TRP A 23 9.23 1.86 -7.92
CA TRP A 23 10.54 1.40 -7.44
C TRP A 23 11.49 1.09 -8.60
N ARG A 24 11.04 0.41 -9.66
CA ARG A 24 11.88 0.14 -10.84
C ARG A 24 12.35 1.41 -11.52
N ARG A 25 11.50 2.43 -11.62
CA ARG A 25 11.92 3.72 -12.20
C ARG A 25 13.03 4.35 -11.38
N PHE A 26 12.95 4.30 -10.05
CA PHE A 26 14.06 4.71 -9.17
C PHE A 26 15.29 3.83 -9.34
N ARG A 27 15.14 2.50 -9.40
CA ARG A 27 16.25 1.56 -9.55
C ARG A 27 17.03 1.76 -10.86
N ALA A 28 16.34 2.19 -11.91
CA ALA A 28 16.96 2.48 -13.21
C ALA A 28 17.84 3.75 -13.19
N ALA A 29 17.72 4.62 -12.18
CA ALA A 29 18.55 5.79 -12.02
C ALA A 29 19.92 5.39 -11.42
N PRO A 30 21.05 5.62 -12.11
CA PRO A 30 22.37 5.16 -11.66
C PRO A 30 22.80 5.78 -10.32
N GLU A 31 22.34 7.01 -10.04
CA GLU A 31 22.64 7.74 -8.80
C GLU A 31 21.87 7.24 -7.57
N VAL A 32 20.94 6.30 -7.73
CA VAL A 32 20.07 5.79 -6.66
C VAL A 32 20.43 4.36 -6.30
N MET A 33 20.44 4.03 -5.00
CA MET A 33 20.33 2.65 -4.53
C MET A 33 18.91 2.41 -4.01
N ALA A 34 18.12 1.58 -4.72
CA ALA A 34 16.70 1.39 -4.46
C ALA A 34 16.41 0.03 -3.78
N PHE A 35 16.16 0.04 -2.49
CA PHE A 35 15.76 -1.14 -1.72
C PHE A 35 14.29 -1.50 -1.97
N TYR A 36 14.05 -2.71 -2.47
CA TYR A 36 12.71 -3.26 -2.68
C TYR A 36 12.17 -3.91 -1.41
N GLU A 37 11.03 -3.40 -0.92
CA GLU A 37 10.31 -3.94 0.24
C GLU A 37 11.21 -4.22 1.47
N PRO A 38 11.95 -3.22 2.01
CA PRO A 38 12.87 -3.38 3.15
C PRO A 38 12.20 -3.80 4.48
N TRP A 39 10.87 -3.94 4.50
CA TRP A 39 10.12 -4.51 5.63
C TRP A 39 9.51 -5.88 5.28
N HIS A 40 10.01 -6.58 4.26
CA HIS A 40 9.48 -7.91 3.92
C HIS A 40 10.02 -8.98 4.86
N GLU A 41 9.12 -9.82 5.41
CA GLU A 41 9.48 -10.88 6.38
C GLU A 41 10.50 -11.89 5.86
N GLN A 42 10.67 -11.99 4.54
CA GLN A 42 11.63 -12.89 3.89
C GLN A 42 13.08 -12.47 4.12
N LEU A 43 13.32 -11.20 4.44
CA LEU A 43 14.65 -10.66 4.71
C LEU A 43 15.26 -11.28 5.98
N ALA A 44 14.47 -11.90 6.86
CA ALA A 44 14.97 -12.60 8.04
C ALA A 44 15.78 -13.86 7.69
N GLU A 45 15.54 -14.46 6.53
CA GLU A 45 16.09 -15.76 6.14
C GLU A 45 16.72 -15.73 4.73
N MET A 46 17.00 -14.53 4.20
CA MET A 46 17.51 -14.37 2.85
C MET A 46 18.96 -14.86 2.74
N THR A 47 19.28 -15.61 1.69
CA THR A 47 20.66 -16.07 1.39
C THR A 47 21.09 -15.58 0.01
N PRO A 48 22.39 -15.59 -0.34
CA PRO A 48 22.83 -15.22 -1.68
C PRO A 48 22.11 -15.99 -2.79
N GLU A 49 21.86 -17.29 -2.58
CA GLU A 49 21.18 -18.17 -3.52
C GLU A 49 19.71 -17.79 -3.67
N ARG A 50 19.03 -17.47 -2.56
CA ARG A 50 17.64 -16.99 -2.58
C ARG A 50 17.54 -15.64 -3.30
N ILE A 51 18.47 -14.70 -3.06
CA ILE A 51 18.51 -13.43 -3.80
C ILE A 51 18.67 -13.71 -5.29
N ALA A 52 19.62 -14.57 -5.69
CA ALA A 52 19.84 -14.90 -7.10
C ALA A 52 18.59 -15.48 -7.79
N GLY A 53 17.75 -16.20 -7.04
CA GLY A 53 16.50 -16.79 -7.50
C GLY A 53 15.27 -15.86 -7.48
N GLU A 54 15.27 -14.75 -6.72
CA GLU A 54 14.15 -13.80 -6.61
C GLU A 54 14.09 -12.82 -7.79
N ARG A 55 13.61 -13.31 -8.93
CA ARG A 55 13.58 -12.58 -10.20
C ARG A 55 12.13 -12.35 -10.67
N PRO A 56 11.90 -11.41 -11.60
CA PRO A 56 10.57 -11.18 -12.14
C PRO A 56 9.91 -12.44 -12.70
N GLU A 57 10.69 -13.30 -13.35
CA GLU A 57 10.25 -14.52 -14.03
C GLU A 57 9.85 -15.64 -13.04
N THR A 58 10.44 -15.64 -11.84
CA THR A 58 10.27 -16.69 -10.82
C THR A 58 9.34 -16.28 -9.68
N SER A 59 9.12 -14.98 -9.48
CA SER A 59 8.32 -14.43 -8.37
C SER A 59 6.81 -14.73 -8.45
N GLY A 60 6.31 -15.21 -9.60
CA GLY A 60 4.87 -15.39 -9.85
C GLY A 60 4.07 -14.08 -9.89
N LEU A 61 4.75 -12.93 -9.82
CA LEU A 61 4.19 -11.59 -9.94
C LEU A 61 4.36 -11.09 -11.39
N ARG A 62 3.35 -10.43 -11.95
CA ARG A 62 3.35 -9.95 -13.34
C ARG A 62 4.21 -8.68 -13.52
N HIS A 63 5.52 -8.79 -13.40
CA HIS A 63 6.46 -7.68 -13.59
C HIS A 63 7.42 -7.95 -14.77
N PRO A 64 7.87 -6.93 -15.53
CA PRO A 64 8.81 -7.10 -16.65
C PRO A 64 10.19 -7.67 -16.24
N ALA A 65 10.98 -8.20 -17.17
CA ALA A 65 12.28 -8.84 -16.92
C ALA A 65 13.45 -7.83 -17.10
N ASP A 66 14.10 -7.36 -16.01
CA ASP A 66 15.08 -6.26 -16.10
C ASP A 66 16.47 -6.64 -15.52
N GLY A 67 16.86 -7.92 -15.60
CA GLY A 67 18.25 -8.36 -15.41
C GLY A 67 18.67 -8.70 -13.97
N LEU A 68 18.59 -7.75 -13.01
CA LEU A 68 19.01 -7.99 -11.63
C LEU A 68 17.87 -8.52 -10.73
N PRO A 69 18.13 -9.48 -9.82
CA PRO A 69 17.12 -9.93 -8.87
C PRO A 69 16.54 -8.79 -8.02
N TYR A 70 15.31 -8.94 -7.53
CA TYR A 70 14.58 -7.89 -6.79
C TYR A 70 15.32 -7.39 -5.55
N LEU A 71 16.05 -8.29 -4.90
CA LEU A 71 16.69 -8.05 -3.61
C LEU A 71 18.21 -7.90 -3.72
N HIS A 72 18.73 -7.64 -4.92
CA HIS A 72 20.16 -7.52 -5.18
C HIS A 72 20.85 -6.51 -4.24
N GLU A 73 20.18 -5.40 -3.95
CA GLU A 73 20.66 -4.32 -3.07
C GLU A 73 20.90 -4.78 -1.62
N PHE A 74 20.37 -5.95 -1.22
CA PHE A 74 20.63 -6.53 0.10
C PHE A 74 21.81 -7.50 0.13
N ALA A 75 22.44 -7.84 -1.00
CA ALA A 75 23.48 -8.87 -1.07
C ALA A 75 24.67 -8.57 -0.16
N GLY A 76 25.18 -7.32 -0.17
CA GLY A 76 26.26 -6.87 0.70
C GLY A 76 25.87 -6.70 2.18
N LEU A 77 24.58 -6.88 2.51
CA LEU A 77 24.03 -6.71 3.85
C LEU A 77 23.63 -8.03 4.51
N LEU A 78 23.89 -9.16 3.86
CA LEU A 78 23.61 -10.48 4.42
C LEU A 78 24.57 -10.83 5.56
N ARG A 79 24.08 -11.63 6.50
CA ARG A 79 24.89 -12.31 7.51
C ARG A 79 25.42 -13.63 6.93
N GLU A 80 26.54 -14.13 7.46
CA GLU A 80 27.11 -15.42 7.05
C GLU A 80 26.13 -16.59 7.23
N GLY A 81 25.27 -16.55 8.25
CA GLY A 81 24.20 -17.54 8.49
C GLY A 81 22.86 -17.26 7.80
N GLY A 82 22.80 -16.28 6.89
CA GLY A 82 21.57 -15.83 6.24
C GLY A 82 20.79 -14.77 7.01
N GLY A 83 19.86 -14.15 6.30
CA GLY A 83 19.13 -12.96 6.71
C GLY A 83 19.93 -11.66 6.56
N VAL A 84 19.22 -10.55 6.36
CA VAL A 84 19.80 -9.22 6.31
C VAL A 84 20.22 -8.78 7.71
N ARG A 85 21.44 -8.25 7.84
CA ARG A 85 22.00 -7.77 9.10
C ARG A 85 21.09 -6.73 9.74
N GLY A 86 20.77 -6.93 11.02
CA GLY A 86 19.91 -6.04 11.80
C GLY A 86 18.41 -6.16 11.50
N TYR A 87 18.00 -6.96 10.50
CA TYR A 87 16.57 -7.17 10.23
C TYR A 87 15.95 -8.13 11.25
N GLU A 88 14.79 -7.76 11.80
CA GLU A 88 13.96 -8.62 12.63
C GLU A 88 12.61 -8.88 11.96
N GLN A 89 12.11 -10.12 12.02
CA GLN A 89 10.84 -10.48 11.37
C GLN A 89 9.67 -9.61 11.86
N ARG A 90 9.70 -9.15 13.13
CA ARG A 90 8.68 -8.26 13.70
C ARG A 90 8.48 -6.98 12.90
N PHE A 91 9.53 -6.45 12.26
CA PHE A 91 9.46 -5.21 11.49
C PHE A 91 8.36 -5.27 10.41
N ALA A 92 8.10 -6.46 9.86
CA ALA A 92 7.19 -6.63 8.74
C ALA A 92 5.78 -6.12 9.01
N LEU A 93 5.15 -6.54 10.11
CA LEU A 93 3.76 -6.19 10.41
C LEU A 93 3.52 -5.82 11.88
N ASP A 94 4.46 -6.11 12.78
CA ASP A 94 4.30 -5.69 14.17
C ASP A 94 4.44 -4.17 14.22
N ASP A 95 3.59 -3.56 15.05
CA ASP A 95 3.46 -2.12 15.14
C ASP A 95 3.35 -1.47 13.75
N TYR A 96 2.51 -2.04 12.86
CA TYR A 96 2.25 -1.50 11.53
C TYR A 96 1.96 0.01 11.61
N PHE A 97 1.19 0.41 12.62
CA PHE A 97 0.95 1.80 13.00
C PHE A 97 1.85 2.24 14.15
N LEU A 98 3.14 2.39 13.86
CA LEU A 98 4.14 2.84 14.84
C LEU A 98 4.03 4.37 15.05
N PRO A 99 3.68 4.84 16.27
CA PRO A 99 3.60 6.28 16.55
C PRO A 99 4.96 6.97 16.37
N ALA A 100 4.94 8.27 16.05
CA ALA A 100 6.16 9.00 15.68
C ALA A 100 7.14 9.15 16.85
N ASP A 101 6.62 9.22 18.06
CA ASP A 101 7.33 9.42 19.33
C ASP A 101 7.83 8.12 19.97
N VAL A 102 7.30 6.96 19.58
CA VAL A 102 7.76 5.66 20.11
C VAL A 102 9.16 5.34 19.62
N GLU A 103 10.06 5.03 20.54
CA GLU A 103 11.41 4.56 20.23
C GLU A 103 11.42 3.09 19.83
N ASP A 104 12.16 2.81 18.76
CA ASP A 104 12.48 1.45 18.32
C ASP A 104 13.94 1.43 17.85
N PRO A 105 14.90 1.22 18.78
CA PRO A 105 16.32 1.31 18.47
C PRO A 105 16.77 0.28 17.43
N ALA A 106 16.22 -0.94 17.47
CA ALA A 106 16.60 -2.01 16.55
C ALA A 106 16.13 -1.70 15.12
N GLN A 107 14.86 -1.30 14.95
CA GLN A 107 14.35 -0.91 13.64
C GLN A 107 15.05 0.38 13.16
N SER A 108 15.42 1.28 14.07
CA SER A 108 16.18 2.49 13.72
C SER A 108 17.57 2.15 13.20
N ALA A 109 18.31 1.28 13.90
CA ALA A 109 19.63 0.82 13.49
C ALA A 109 19.59 0.12 12.13
N TYR A 110 18.58 -0.73 11.90
CA TYR A 110 18.36 -1.38 10.62
C TYR A 110 18.20 -0.37 9.47
N VAL A 111 17.30 0.61 9.61
CA VAL A 111 17.08 1.62 8.56
C VAL A 111 18.32 2.49 8.34
N ARG A 112 19.04 2.87 9.42
CA ARG A 112 20.32 3.59 9.30
C ARG A 112 21.35 2.79 8.51
N ALA A 113 21.43 1.48 8.71
CA ALA A 113 22.35 0.62 7.97
C ALA A 113 22.03 0.59 6.47
N LEU A 114 20.74 0.52 6.08
CA LEU A 114 20.35 0.60 4.66
C LEU A 114 20.73 1.95 4.04
N ILE A 115 20.45 3.04 4.75
CA ILE A 115 20.79 4.40 4.31
C ILE A 115 22.31 4.56 4.16
N ALA A 116 23.07 4.09 5.16
CA ALA A 116 24.52 4.15 5.16
C ALA A 116 25.14 3.33 4.02
N ALA A 117 24.57 2.17 3.68
CA ALA A 117 25.03 1.35 2.57
C ALA A 117 24.93 2.08 1.23
N ALA A 118 23.81 2.77 0.96
CA ALA A 118 23.66 3.60 -0.23
C ALA A 118 24.67 4.77 -0.25
N GLN A 119 24.81 5.45 0.88
CA GLN A 119 25.69 6.60 1.02
C GLN A 119 27.17 6.24 0.88
N ALA A 120 27.58 5.06 1.35
CA ALA A 120 28.95 4.56 1.20
C ALA A 120 29.34 4.36 -0.28
N GLU A 121 28.36 4.09 -1.15
CA GLU A 121 28.55 4.03 -2.61
C GLU A 121 28.32 5.39 -3.30
N GLY A 122 28.09 6.48 -2.55
CA GLY A 122 27.79 7.79 -3.10
C GLY A 122 26.42 7.89 -3.78
N ARG A 123 25.48 6.99 -3.44
CA ARG A 123 24.14 6.89 -4.05
C ARG A 123 23.06 7.37 -3.10
N THR A 124 21.98 7.92 -3.66
CA THR A 124 20.78 8.33 -2.91
C THR A 124 20.00 7.08 -2.47
N PRO A 125 19.72 6.90 -1.15
CA PRO A 125 18.93 5.76 -0.69
C PRO A 125 17.45 5.94 -1.04
N VAL A 126 16.87 4.96 -1.73
CA VAL A 126 15.41 4.86 -1.95
C VAL A 126 14.89 3.62 -1.23
N LEU A 127 13.91 3.77 -0.34
CA LEU A 127 13.26 2.68 0.37
C LEU A 127 11.79 2.61 -0.04
N ALA A 128 11.44 1.64 -0.89
CA ALA A 128 10.08 1.48 -1.42
C ALA A 128 9.37 0.29 -0.77
N CYS A 129 8.27 0.54 -0.05
CA CYS A 129 7.62 -0.53 0.71
C CYS A 129 6.11 -0.35 0.85
N CYS A 130 5.39 -1.47 0.75
CA CYS A 130 3.94 -1.52 0.96
C CYS A 130 3.49 -1.67 2.43
N ARG A 131 4.45 -1.77 3.36
CA ARG A 131 4.22 -1.98 4.80
C ARG A 131 4.47 -0.75 5.67
N THR A 132 4.71 0.41 5.06
CA THR A 132 5.21 1.60 5.78
C THR A 132 4.22 2.76 5.88
N LEU A 133 3.02 2.67 5.27
CA LEU A 133 2.01 3.74 5.35
C LEU A 133 1.62 4.07 6.81
N GLY A 134 1.49 3.07 7.68
CA GLY A 134 1.15 3.29 9.08
C GLY A 134 2.27 3.93 9.92
N LYS A 135 3.51 3.98 9.42
CA LYS A 135 4.71 4.46 10.15
C LYS A 135 5.46 5.59 9.45
N VAL A 136 4.82 6.30 8.50
CA VAL A 136 5.41 7.47 7.82
C VAL A 136 5.90 8.53 8.82
N GLY A 137 5.12 8.80 9.86
CA GLY A 137 5.52 9.76 10.90
C GLY A 137 6.75 9.36 11.70
N TRP A 138 6.86 8.07 12.03
CA TRP A 138 8.03 7.51 12.70
C TRP A 138 9.28 7.59 11.83
N LEU A 139 9.17 7.26 10.54
CA LEU A 139 10.27 7.35 9.58
C LEU A 139 10.72 8.80 9.39
N ARG A 140 9.79 9.72 9.16
CA ARG A 140 10.07 11.14 8.93
C ARG A 140 10.82 11.77 10.11
N ARG A 141 10.35 11.52 11.34
CA ARG A 141 10.97 12.07 12.55
C ARG A 141 12.42 11.60 12.73
N ARG A 142 12.76 10.39 12.31
CA ARG A 142 14.06 9.75 12.57
C ARG A 142 15.08 9.93 11.46
N PHE A 143 14.62 9.99 10.21
CA PHE A 143 15.50 9.95 9.04
C PHE A 143 15.34 11.18 8.13
N GLY A 144 14.33 12.02 8.37
CA GLY A 144 13.99 13.13 7.48
C GLY A 144 13.78 12.61 6.05
N GLY A 145 14.29 13.37 5.09
CA GLY A 145 14.22 13.00 3.68
C GLY A 145 12.87 13.28 3.04
N THR A 146 12.69 12.75 1.83
CA THR A 146 11.45 12.94 1.04
C THR A 146 10.53 11.73 1.20
N HIS A 147 9.25 11.97 1.47
CA HIS A 147 8.22 10.96 1.63
C HIS A 147 7.18 11.04 0.51
N ILE A 148 7.21 10.03 -0.37
CA ILE A 148 6.28 9.90 -1.49
C ILE A 148 5.23 8.84 -1.11
N VAL A 149 3.94 9.20 -1.19
CA VAL A 149 2.82 8.27 -0.95
C VAL A 149 2.14 7.92 -2.26
N LEU A 150 2.05 6.64 -2.58
CA LEU A 150 1.28 6.12 -3.71
C LEU A 150 -0.14 5.79 -3.26
N ILE A 151 -1.15 6.29 -3.98
CA ILE A 151 -2.57 6.01 -3.73
C ILE A 151 -3.25 5.44 -4.98
N ARG A 152 -4.14 4.46 -4.79
CA ARG A 152 -4.88 3.76 -5.84
C ARG A 152 -6.36 3.68 -5.47
N ASP A 153 -7.22 3.58 -6.46
CA ASP A 153 -8.63 3.22 -6.30
C ASP A 153 -8.76 1.98 -5.39
N PRO A 154 -9.46 2.10 -4.24
CA PRO A 154 -9.52 1.03 -3.26
C PRO A 154 -10.26 -0.21 -3.78
N VAL A 155 -11.28 -0.06 -4.63
CA VAL A 155 -12.04 -1.18 -5.19
C VAL A 155 -11.16 -1.95 -6.17
N GLN A 156 -10.45 -1.26 -7.06
CA GLN A 156 -9.52 -1.88 -8.01
C GLN A 156 -8.30 -2.50 -7.30
N GLN A 157 -7.78 -1.85 -6.25
CA GLN A 157 -6.68 -2.37 -5.46
C GLN A 157 -7.07 -3.68 -4.76
N TRP A 158 -8.21 -3.71 -4.08
CA TRP A 158 -8.72 -4.93 -3.46
C TRP A 158 -9.09 -6.00 -4.49
N GLY A 159 -9.73 -5.61 -5.60
CA GLY A 159 -10.02 -6.50 -6.72
C GLY A 159 -8.76 -7.18 -7.25
N SER A 160 -7.62 -6.48 -7.22
CA SER A 160 -6.32 -7.07 -7.54
C SER A 160 -5.90 -8.17 -6.55
N PHE A 161 -6.11 -7.99 -5.24
CA PHE A 161 -5.88 -9.05 -4.24
C PHE A 161 -6.79 -10.23 -4.53
N TYR A 162 -8.08 -9.96 -4.65
CA TYR A 162 -9.12 -10.96 -4.75
C TYR A 162 -9.00 -11.82 -6.02
N SER A 163 -8.60 -11.20 -7.14
CA SER A 163 -8.39 -11.90 -8.42
C SER A 163 -7.31 -12.99 -8.39
N LEU A 164 -6.39 -12.94 -7.41
CA LEU A 164 -5.31 -13.90 -7.25
C LEU A 164 -5.70 -15.12 -6.40
N ARG A 165 -6.92 -15.18 -5.89
CA ARG A 165 -7.41 -16.34 -5.13
C ARG A 165 -7.37 -17.61 -5.99
N LYS A 166 -6.63 -18.62 -5.53
CA LYS A 166 -6.66 -19.99 -6.10
C LYS A 166 -7.52 -20.88 -5.21
N ARG A 167 -8.69 -21.31 -5.71
CA ARG A 167 -9.77 -21.93 -4.90
C ARG A 167 -10.30 -20.91 -3.87
N PRO A 168 -11.33 -21.15 -3.02
CA PRO A 168 -11.88 -20.09 -2.16
C PRO A 168 -10.95 -19.62 -1.03
N ARG A 169 -9.63 -19.85 -1.12
CA ARG A 169 -8.62 -19.48 -0.12
C ARG A 169 -8.22 -18.00 -0.28
N PRO A 170 -8.23 -17.21 0.81
CA PRO A 170 -7.71 -15.85 0.81
C PRO A 170 -6.25 -15.81 0.39
N THR A 171 -5.89 -14.78 -0.35
CA THR A 171 -4.51 -14.47 -0.73
C THR A 171 -3.71 -13.99 0.46
N TYR A 172 -2.38 -14.01 0.33
CA TYR A 172 -1.48 -13.44 1.32
C TYR A 172 -1.84 -11.97 1.65
N PHE A 173 -2.16 -11.17 0.63
CA PHE A 173 -2.53 -9.76 0.80
C PHE A 173 -3.76 -9.56 1.68
N GLU A 174 -4.79 -10.41 1.51
CA GLU A 174 -6.00 -10.39 2.33
C GLU A 174 -5.71 -10.81 3.77
N LEU A 175 -4.85 -11.82 3.96
CA LEU A 175 -4.46 -12.29 5.28
C LEU A 175 -3.68 -11.23 6.07
N CYS A 176 -2.81 -10.46 5.40
CA CYS A 176 -2.12 -9.32 6.03
C CYS A 176 -3.11 -8.27 6.52
N GLN A 177 -4.19 -7.96 5.77
CA GLN A 177 -5.20 -7.00 6.23
C GLN A 177 -5.88 -7.48 7.52
N TYR A 178 -6.16 -8.78 7.63
CA TYR A 178 -6.73 -9.35 8.85
C TYR A 178 -5.77 -9.23 10.04
N VAL A 179 -4.48 -9.53 9.84
CA VAL A 179 -3.45 -9.41 10.89
C VAL A 179 -3.33 -7.96 11.36
N ILE A 180 -3.08 -7.02 10.43
CA ILE A 180 -2.93 -5.59 10.74
C ILE A 180 -4.16 -5.07 11.49
N LEU A 181 -5.37 -5.31 10.96
CA LEU A 181 -6.59 -4.79 11.58
C LEU A 181 -6.81 -5.38 12.98
N SER A 182 -6.47 -6.65 13.18
CA SER A 182 -6.65 -7.34 14.47
C SER A 182 -5.74 -6.83 15.58
N GLU A 183 -4.62 -6.19 15.22
CA GLU A 183 -3.57 -5.76 16.13
C GLU A 183 -3.52 -4.24 16.31
N ALA A 184 -4.02 -3.48 15.33
CA ALA A 184 -4.06 -2.02 15.40
C ALA A 184 -5.01 -1.54 16.52
N PRO A 185 -4.53 -0.75 17.51
CA PRO A 185 -5.38 -0.20 18.57
C PRO A 185 -6.58 0.60 18.02
N GLN A 186 -6.34 1.46 17.04
CA GLN A 186 -7.36 2.25 16.33
C GLN A 186 -8.25 1.39 15.43
N GLY A 187 -7.86 0.15 15.12
CA GLY A 187 -8.65 -0.81 14.34
C GLY A 187 -9.57 -1.68 15.20
N ARG A 188 -9.49 -1.61 16.54
CA ARG A 188 -10.12 -2.56 17.48
C ARG A 188 -11.62 -2.75 17.28
N VAL A 189 -12.37 -1.67 17.02
CA VAL A 189 -13.83 -1.76 16.83
C VAL A 189 -14.15 -2.43 15.49
N GLY A 190 -13.45 -2.06 14.41
CA GLY A 190 -13.57 -2.74 13.11
C GLY A 190 -13.17 -4.21 13.18
N ALA A 191 -12.09 -4.53 13.89
CA ALA A 191 -11.66 -5.91 14.14
C ALA A 191 -12.76 -6.71 14.85
N ARG A 192 -13.35 -6.17 15.93
CA ARG A 192 -14.44 -6.81 16.66
C ARG A 192 -15.65 -7.06 15.77
N ARG A 193 -16.04 -6.09 14.94
CA ARG A 193 -17.15 -6.21 13.97
C ARG A 193 -16.95 -7.37 13.00
N LEU A 194 -15.71 -7.61 12.56
CA LEU A 194 -15.36 -8.72 11.66
C LEU A 194 -15.06 -10.03 12.42
N GLY A 195 -15.15 -10.03 13.74
CA GLY A 195 -14.77 -11.15 14.59
C GLY A 195 -13.26 -11.44 14.58
N LEU A 196 -12.42 -10.49 14.20
CA LEU A 196 -10.97 -10.63 14.27
C LEU A 196 -10.49 -10.57 15.73
N LYS A 197 -9.44 -11.34 16.04
CA LYS A 197 -8.75 -11.33 17.34
C LYS A 197 -7.26 -11.28 17.05
N ALA A 198 -6.53 -10.43 17.79
CA ALA A 198 -5.07 -10.39 17.72
C ALA A 198 -4.51 -11.81 17.93
N GLY A 199 -3.64 -12.22 17.03
CA GLY A 199 -2.96 -13.51 17.15
C GLY A 199 -1.81 -13.45 18.15
N LYS A 200 -1.26 -14.62 18.49
CA LYS A 200 -0.02 -14.76 19.27
C LYS A 200 1.01 -15.54 18.46
N GLY A 201 2.29 -15.26 18.72
CA GLY A 201 3.43 -15.90 18.06
C GLY A 201 3.93 -15.15 16.84
N ASP A 202 4.82 -15.80 16.09
CA ASP A 202 5.41 -15.25 14.87
C ASP A 202 4.36 -14.91 13.79
N LEU A 203 4.78 -14.15 12.78
CA LEU A 203 3.89 -13.69 11.71
C LEU A 203 3.21 -14.86 10.97
N TRP A 204 3.92 -15.95 10.68
CA TRP A 204 3.37 -17.10 9.96
C TRP A 204 2.30 -17.82 10.77
N THR A 205 2.50 -17.92 12.08
CA THR A 205 1.54 -18.47 13.02
C THR A 205 0.25 -17.64 13.02
N ARG A 206 0.36 -16.31 13.07
CA ARG A 206 -0.80 -15.40 12.99
C ARG A 206 -1.50 -15.48 11.63
N ILE A 207 -0.76 -15.51 10.52
CA ILE A 207 -1.30 -15.71 9.17
C ILE A 207 -2.08 -17.04 9.08
N ARG A 208 -1.54 -18.13 9.64
CA ARG A 208 -2.25 -19.43 9.68
C ARG A 208 -3.54 -19.37 10.50
N GLN A 209 -3.54 -18.66 11.63
CA GLN A 209 -4.72 -18.48 12.48
C GLN A 209 -5.84 -17.75 11.73
N VAL A 210 -5.55 -16.59 11.13
CA VAL A 210 -6.57 -15.84 10.35
C VAL A 210 -6.99 -16.61 9.09
N ARG A 211 -6.06 -17.32 8.44
CA ARG A 211 -6.41 -18.19 7.30
C ARG A 211 -7.40 -19.27 7.71
N ARG A 212 -7.14 -19.99 8.81
CA ARG A 212 -8.03 -21.06 9.29
C ARG A 212 -9.45 -20.54 9.54
N LYS A 213 -9.55 -19.33 10.11
CA LYS A 213 -10.83 -18.69 10.43
C LYS A 213 -11.58 -18.17 9.21
N PHE A 214 -10.89 -17.47 8.31
CA PHE A 214 -11.52 -16.72 7.20
C PHE A 214 -11.39 -17.39 5.83
N LYS A 215 -10.89 -18.63 5.74
CA LYS A 215 -10.72 -19.35 4.47
C LYS A 215 -11.98 -19.52 3.62
N ARG A 216 -13.18 -19.29 4.18
CA ARG A 216 -14.47 -19.39 3.49
C ARG A 216 -15.35 -18.16 3.75
N ALA A 217 -14.78 -17.09 4.31
CA ALA A 217 -15.54 -15.88 4.57
C ALA A 217 -16.02 -15.24 3.25
N PRO A 218 -17.22 -14.63 3.24
CA PRO A 218 -17.68 -13.85 2.10
C PRO A 218 -16.68 -12.77 1.69
N ALA A 219 -16.67 -12.42 0.42
CA ALA A 219 -15.73 -11.43 -0.11
C ALA A 219 -15.86 -10.06 0.58
N GLY A 220 -17.08 -9.68 0.99
CA GLY A 220 -17.35 -8.46 1.77
C GLY A 220 -16.56 -8.39 3.08
N VAL A 221 -16.29 -9.52 3.75
CA VAL A 221 -15.46 -9.54 4.98
C VAL A 221 -14.01 -9.16 4.68
N SER A 222 -13.47 -9.66 3.57
CA SER A 222 -12.11 -9.29 3.15
C SER A 222 -12.05 -7.84 2.71
N PHE A 223 -13.04 -7.38 1.93
CA PHE A 223 -13.10 -5.98 1.50
C PHE A 223 -13.24 -5.04 2.70
N ALA A 224 -14.08 -5.36 3.68
CA ALA A 224 -14.24 -4.58 4.90
C ALA A 224 -12.92 -4.48 5.71
N ALA A 225 -12.19 -5.60 5.86
CA ALA A 225 -10.89 -5.57 6.53
C ALA A 225 -9.87 -4.72 5.75
N PHE A 226 -9.84 -4.88 4.42
CA PHE A 226 -8.99 -4.07 3.56
C PHE A 226 -9.30 -2.58 3.65
N VAL A 227 -10.56 -2.18 3.49
CA VAL A 227 -10.94 -0.76 3.41
C VAL A 227 -10.72 -0.07 4.77
N ALA A 228 -10.89 -0.79 5.88
CA ALA A 228 -10.51 -0.32 7.21
C ALA A 228 -8.99 -0.01 7.28
N VAL A 229 -8.13 -0.98 6.94
CA VAL A 229 -6.68 -0.79 6.95
C VAL A 229 -6.26 0.30 5.96
N TYR A 230 -6.85 0.32 4.77
CA TYR A 230 -6.63 1.34 3.74
C TYR A 230 -6.88 2.74 4.30
N MET A 231 -8.08 3.00 4.85
CA MET A 231 -8.42 4.33 5.37
C MET A 231 -7.50 4.74 6.52
N LEU A 232 -7.29 3.85 7.50
CA LEU A 232 -6.39 4.13 8.63
C LEU A 232 -4.95 4.41 8.18
N SER A 233 -4.45 3.67 7.19
CA SER A 233 -3.10 3.82 6.64
C SER A 233 -2.92 5.15 5.92
N TYR A 234 -3.86 5.55 5.07
CA TYR A 234 -3.77 6.82 4.36
C TYR A 234 -4.04 8.03 5.26
N LEU A 235 -4.91 7.91 6.27
CA LEU A 235 -5.07 8.95 7.29
C LEU A 235 -3.78 9.16 8.11
N ALA A 236 -2.99 8.10 8.33
CA ALA A 236 -1.67 8.22 8.96
C ALA A 236 -0.62 8.82 8.02
N ALA A 237 -0.62 8.43 6.74
CA ALA A 237 0.43 8.76 5.78
C ALA A 237 0.27 10.15 5.12
N LEU A 238 -0.93 10.48 4.63
CA LEU A 238 -1.15 11.65 3.77
C LEU A 238 -0.77 12.99 4.41
N PRO A 239 -1.03 13.25 5.71
CA PRO A 239 -0.60 14.50 6.35
C PRO A 239 0.92 14.69 6.43
N ARG A 240 1.71 13.66 6.10
CA ARG A 240 3.18 13.61 6.27
C ARG A 240 3.92 13.38 4.95
N ALA A 241 3.19 13.31 3.85
CA ALA A 241 3.73 13.14 2.51
C ALA A 241 4.21 14.47 1.95
N ASP A 242 5.38 14.47 1.32
CA ASP A 242 5.86 15.61 0.52
C ASP A 242 5.29 15.54 -0.91
N LEU A 243 4.95 14.33 -1.39
CA LEU A 243 4.28 14.10 -2.67
C LEU A 243 3.29 12.94 -2.57
N VAL A 244 2.10 13.12 -3.16
CA VAL A 244 1.11 12.05 -3.31
C VAL A 244 0.91 11.75 -4.79
N ILE A 245 1.14 10.50 -5.18
CA ILE A 245 1.00 10.03 -6.56
C ILE A 245 -0.24 9.15 -6.65
N ASP A 246 -1.22 9.61 -7.41
CA ASP A 246 -2.38 8.84 -7.85
C ASP A 246 -1.96 7.91 -8.99
N VAL A 247 -1.76 6.63 -8.67
CA VAL A 247 -1.25 5.66 -9.64
C VAL A 247 -2.28 5.30 -10.71
N ASP A 248 -3.57 5.59 -10.52
CA ASP A 248 -4.57 5.39 -11.55
C ASP A 248 -4.43 6.45 -12.66
N ARG A 249 -4.07 7.68 -12.28
CA ARG A 249 -3.76 8.77 -13.22
C ARG A 249 -2.39 8.62 -13.86
N LEU A 250 -1.40 8.11 -13.12
CA LEU A 250 -0.02 7.98 -13.60
C LEU A 250 0.09 7.22 -14.94
N GLY A 251 -0.73 6.19 -15.15
CA GLY A 251 -0.75 5.41 -16.39
C GLY A 251 -1.83 5.81 -17.41
N SER A 252 -2.69 6.79 -17.11
CA SER A 252 -3.83 7.19 -17.96
C SER A 252 -3.83 8.66 -18.36
N ASP A 253 -3.03 9.50 -17.71
CA ASP A 253 -2.93 10.94 -17.91
C ASP A 253 -1.44 11.31 -18.13
N PRO A 254 -1.00 11.44 -19.39
CA PRO A 254 0.41 11.73 -19.71
C PRO A 254 0.90 13.06 -19.14
N ASP A 255 0.02 14.05 -18.98
CA ASP A 255 0.38 15.36 -18.43
C ASP A 255 0.62 15.23 -16.93
N TYR A 256 -0.27 14.53 -16.22
CA TYR A 256 -0.05 14.17 -14.82
C TYR A 256 1.24 13.38 -14.62
N ALA A 257 1.54 12.41 -15.49
CA ALA A 257 2.78 11.63 -15.43
C ALA A 257 4.02 12.52 -15.53
N ARG A 258 4.05 13.48 -16.47
CA ARG A 258 5.13 14.47 -16.59
C ARG A 258 5.21 15.37 -15.36
N THR A 259 4.08 15.86 -14.85
CA THR A 259 4.04 16.67 -13.62
C THR A 259 4.63 15.92 -12.42
N MET A 260 4.29 14.64 -12.25
CA MET A 260 4.84 13.83 -11.15
C MET A 260 6.34 13.57 -11.32
N ALA A 261 6.81 13.29 -12.54
CA ALA A 261 8.24 13.16 -12.82
C ALA A 261 9.01 14.45 -12.48
N THR A 262 8.48 15.62 -12.88
CA THR A 262 9.07 16.93 -12.53
C THR A 262 9.05 17.16 -11.02
N ALA A 263 7.95 16.86 -10.33
CA ALA A 263 7.85 17.03 -8.89
C ALA A 263 8.89 16.18 -8.14
N ILE A 264 9.09 14.91 -8.55
CA ILE A 264 10.12 14.04 -7.98
C ILE A 264 11.51 14.64 -8.22
N ALA A 265 11.80 15.09 -9.45
CA ALA A 265 13.10 15.70 -9.77
C ALA A 265 13.37 16.96 -8.94
N VAL A 266 12.35 17.80 -8.71
CA VAL A 266 12.47 19.02 -7.87
C VAL A 266 12.71 18.66 -6.40
N LEU A 267 11.97 17.69 -5.86
CA LEU A 267 12.07 17.31 -4.45
C LEU A 267 13.35 16.53 -4.13
N THR A 268 13.83 15.72 -5.08
CA THR A 268 14.85 14.70 -4.78
C THR A 268 16.13 14.85 -5.58
N GLY A 269 16.12 15.61 -6.68
CA GLY A 269 17.19 15.64 -7.67
C GLY A 269 17.19 14.46 -8.64
N VAL A 270 16.41 13.40 -8.37
CA VAL A 270 16.37 12.18 -9.21
C VAL A 270 15.39 12.37 -10.36
N ARG A 271 15.86 12.16 -11.59
CA ARG A 271 15.00 12.27 -12.78
C ARG A 271 14.41 10.92 -13.13
N LEU A 272 13.08 10.85 -13.12
CA LEU A 272 12.33 9.68 -13.55
C LEU A 272 11.59 9.98 -14.84
N ASP A 273 11.32 8.93 -15.61
CA ASP A 273 10.38 8.98 -16.74
C ASP A 273 9.24 7.99 -16.46
N PHE A 274 8.00 8.39 -16.75
CA PHE A 274 6.79 7.57 -16.57
C PHE A 274 6.02 7.37 -17.88
N SER A 275 6.60 7.73 -19.03
CA SER A 275 5.97 7.62 -20.35
C SER A 275 5.55 6.19 -20.73
N ASP A 276 6.22 5.19 -20.15
CA ASP A 276 5.91 3.76 -20.30
C ASP A 276 4.88 3.24 -19.27
N CYS A 277 4.39 4.09 -18.35
CA CYS A 277 3.39 3.68 -17.38
C CYS A 277 2.10 3.29 -18.10
N ARG A 278 1.50 2.16 -17.69
CA ARG A 278 0.23 1.68 -18.24
C ARG A 278 -0.70 1.33 -17.10
N THR A 279 -1.92 1.86 -17.15
CA THR A 279 -2.97 1.45 -16.22
C THR A 279 -3.47 0.05 -16.60
N PRO A 280 -3.39 -0.94 -15.69
CA PRO A 280 -3.95 -2.26 -15.97
C PRO A 280 -5.45 -2.17 -16.24
N ALA A 281 -5.95 -3.02 -17.14
CA ALA A 281 -7.39 -3.15 -17.34
C ALA A 281 -8.09 -3.43 -15.99
N PRO A 282 -9.28 -2.84 -15.75
CA PRO A 282 -10.04 -3.09 -14.53
C PRO A 282 -10.26 -4.59 -14.30
N HIS A 283 -10.14 -5.01 -13.04
CA HIS A 283 -10.46 -6.40 -12.71
C HIS A 283 -11.98 -6.61 -12.86
N PRO A 284 -12.44 -7.67 -13.56
CA PRO A 284 -13.86 -7.95 -13.68
C PRO A 284 -14.45 -8.17 -12.29
N ASP A 285 -15.57 -7.52 -11.99
CA ASP A 285 -16.22 -7.62 -10.69
C ASP A 285 -16.90 -8.98 -10.52
N ARG A 286 -16.13 -9.93 -10.01
CA ARG A 286 -16.57 -11.31 -9.75
C ARG A 286 -17.03 -11.50 -8.31
N ALA A 287 -16.71 -10.56 -7.44
CA ALA A 287 -17.00 -10.64 -6.03
C ALA A 287 -18.29 -9.85 -5.79
N ARG A 288 -19.42 -10.52 -5.62
CA ARG A 288 -20.71 -9.90 -5.27
C ARG A 288 -20.59 -9.14 -3.93
N VAL A 289 -20.09 -7.91 -3.95
CA VAL A 289 -19.79 -7.06 -2.78
C VAL A 289 -20.48 -5.72 -2.97
N ASP A 290 -21.22 -5.30 -1.95
CA ASP A 290 -21.71 -3.93 -1.85
C ASP A 290 -20.59 -3.05 -1.25
N TYR A 291 -19.69 -2.59 -2.12
CA TYR A 291 -18.47 -1.88 -1.69
C TYR A 291 -18.80 -0.65 -0.84
N ARG A 292 -19.82 0.13 -1.23
CA ARG A 292 -20.21 1.33 -0.49
C ARG A 292 -20.74 0.97 0.89
N LYS A 293 -21.62 -0.04 1.00
CA LYS A 293 -22.16 -0.46 2.30
C LYS A 293 -21.06 -0.91 3.26
N GLU A 294 -20.11 -1.71 2.79
CA GLU A 294 -19.01 -2.18 3.63
C GLU A 294 -18.08 -1.02 4.05
N ALA A 295 -17.78 -0.09 3.12
CA ALA A 295 -16.96 1.07 3.44
C ALA A 295 -17.64 2.03 4.43
N VAL A 296 -18.91 2.37 4.23
CA VAL A 296 -19.69 3.20 5.17
C VAL A 296 -19.77 2.52 6.53
N GLY A 297 -20.03 1.21 6.57
CA GLY A 297 -20.07 0.45 7.82
C GLY A 297 -18.72 0.47 8.57
N MET A 298 -17.59 0.50 7.87
CA MET A 298 -16.27 0.66 8.48
C MET A 298 -15.99 2.10 8.91
N VAL A 299 -16.40 3.10 8.11
CA VAL A 299 -16.27 4.52 8.47
C VAL A 299 -17.02 4.82 9.78
N GLU A 300 -18.22 4.27 9.94
CA GLU A 300 -19.01 4.42 11.17
C GLU A 300 -18.40 3.65 12.33
N ALA A 301 -18.00 2.38 12.11
CA ALA A 301 -17.45 1.55 13.18
C ALA A 301 -16.12 2.09 13.73
N LEU A 302 -15.33 2.79 12.90
CA LEU A 302 -14.04 3.34 13.26
C LEU A 302 -14.07 4.85 13.55
N ASP A 303 -15.26 5.46 13.54
CA ASP A 303 -15.48 6.90 13.72
C ASP A 303 -14.57 7.78 12.82
N LEU A 304 -14.48 7.43 11.54
CA LEU A 304 -13.56 8.10 10.60
C LEU A 304 -14.19 9.31 9.91
N ARG A 305 -15.47 9.61 10.14
CA ARG A 305 -16.17 10.72 9.48
C ARG A 305 -15.48 12.07 9.71
N PRO A 306 -15.08 12.45 10.94
CA PRO A 306 -14.40 13.73 11.16
C PRO A 306 -13.07 13.81 10.41
N ALA A 307 -12.26 12.75 10.47
CA ALA A 307 -10.96 12.70 9.82
C ALA A 307 -11.07 12.75 8.28
N LEU A 308 -12.03 12.03 7.69
CA LEU A 308 -12.26 12.03 6.24
C LEU A 308 -12.83 13.35 5.71
N ASN A 309 -13.54 14.11 6.55
CA ASN A 309 -14.09 15.41 6.17
C ASN A 309 -13.16 16.59 6.48
N SER A 310 -12.01 16.33 7.12
CA SER A 310 -11.01 17.38 7.37
C SER A 310 -10.44 17.95 6.06
N LEU A 311 -10.13 19.24 6.07
CA LEU A 311 -9.47 19.90 4.94
C LEU A 311 -8.01 19.43 4.82
N GLY A 312 -7.42 19.59 3.63
CA GLY A 312 -6.03 19.23 3.37
C GLY A 312 -5.87 17.79 2.86
N PRO A 313 -4.77 17.09 3.20
CA PRO A 313 -4.41 15.81 2.56
C PRO A 313 -5.47 14.70 2.64
N ALA A 314 -6.36 14.74 3.64
CA ALA A 314 -7.48 13.80 3.76
C ALA A 314 -8.53 13.94 2.63
N GLN A 315 -8.61 15.10 1.98
CA GLN A 315 -9.50 15.32 0.83
C GLN A 315 -9.15 14.41 -0.35
N THR A 316 -7.86 14.13 -0.57
CA THR A 316 -7.41 13.18 -1.61
C THR A 316 -7.97 11.79 -1.35
N LEU A 317 -7.91 11.33 -0.10
CA LEU A 317 -8.48 10.05 0.31
C LEU A 317 -10.00 10.03 0.13
N ARG A 318 -10.71 11.09 0.59
CA ARG A 318 -12.16 11.21 0.44
C ARG A 318 -12.58 11.19 -1.03
N ALA A 319 -11.92 11.97 -1.88
CA ALA A 319 -12.20 12.01 -3.31
C ALA A 319 -12.02 10.63 -3.96
N LYS A 320 -10.98 9.88 -3.57
CA LYS A 320 -10.78 8.50 -4.00
C LYS A 320 -11.91 7.57 -3.56
N LEU A 321 -12.33 7.64 -2.29
CA LEU A 321 -13.40 6.81 -1.76
C LEU A 321 -14.74 7.10 -2.46
N VAL A 322 -15.09 8.37 -2.65
CA VAL A 322 -16.34 8.80 -3.32
C VAL A 322 -16.36 8.34 -4.78
N LYS A 323 -15.25 8.51 -5.51
CA LYS A 323 -15.14 8.07 -6.91
C LYS A 323 -15.28 6.55 -7.05
N ALA A 324 -14.64 5.80 -6.15
CA ALA A 324 -14.62 4.33 -6.21
C ALA A 324 -15.96 3.71 -5.78
N MET A 325 -16.71 4.40 -4.91
CA MET A 325 -17.92 3.89 -4.28
C MET A 325 -19.03 4.96 -4.31
N PRO A 326 -19.54 5.29 -5.50
CA PRO A 326 -20.55 6.34 -5.67
C PRO A 326 -21.85 5.97 -4.95
N GLU A 327 -22.63 6.99 -4.57
CA GLU A 327 -23.96 6.75 -4.03
C GLU A 327 -24.84 6.01 -5.05
N PRO A 328 -25.62 5.01 -4.62
CA PRO A 328 -26.62 4.44 -5.51
C PRO A 328 -27.54 5.56 -5.96
N PRO A 329 -27.96 5.59 -7.25
CA PRO A 329 -28.92 6.57 -7.71
C PRO A 329 -30.15 6.50 -6.82
N VAL A 330 -30.65 7.67 -6.40
CA VAL A 330 -31.89 7.76 -5.62
C VAL A 330 -32.96 7.05 -6.43
N ARG A 331 -33.37 5.86 -5.99
CA ARG A 331 -34.50 5.15 -6.60
C ARG A 331 -35.69 6.08 -6.43
N GLN A 332 -36.15 6.66 -7.54
CA GLN A 332 -37.43 7.35 -7.52
C GLN A 332 -38.46 6.32 -7.05
N PRO A 333 -39.27 6.65 -6.05
CA PRO A 333 -40.28 5.72 -5.59
C PRO A 333 -41.20 5.34 -6.75
N PHE A 334 -41.59 4.07 -6.86
CA PHE A 334 -42.37 3.59 -8.01
C PHE A 334 -43.67 4.39 -8.21
N TRP A 335 -44.24 4.90 -7.12
CA TRP A 335 -45.43 5.75 -7.14
C TRP A 335 -45.19 7.11 -7.79
N LYS A 336 -43.95 7.63 -7.80
CA LYS A 336 -43.61 8.89 -8.49
C LYS A 336 -43.56 8.69 -10.01
N ALA A 337 -42.95 7.59 -10.46
CA ALA A 337 -42.98 7.20 -11.87
C ALA A 337 -44.42 6.89 -12.34
N TRP A 338 -45.21 6.21 -11.51
CA TRP A 338 -46.63 5.96 -11.79
C TRP A 338 -47.47 7.25 -11.81
N LEU A 339 -47.25 8.19 -10.88
CA LEU A 339 -47.93 9.49 -10.87
C LEU A 339 -47.59 10.34 -12.09
N ASP A 340 -46.35 10.28 -12.58
CA ASP A 340 -45.94 10.97 -13.80
C ASP A 340 -46.56 10.32 -15.06
N GLU A 341 -46.81 9.01 -15.04
CA GLU A 341 -47.51 8.26 -16.08
C GLU A 341 -49.03 8.54 -16.07
N VAL A 342 -49.65 8.66 -14.90
CA VAL A 342 -51.07 9.01 -14.73
C VAL A 342 -51.33 10.51 -14.99
N ARG A 343 -50.33 11.38 -14.80
CA ARG A 343 -50.40 12.81 -15.12
C ARG A 343 -50.04 13.14 -16.56
N ALA A 344 -49.61 12.17 -17.37
CA ALA A 344 -49.41 12.38 -18.78
C ALA A 344 -50.77 12.74 -19.42
N PRO A 345 -50.93 13.92 -20.05
CA PRO A 345 -52.18 14.27 -20.70
C PRO A 345 -52.45 13.26 -21.80
N VAL A 346 -53.66 12.67 -21.77
CA VAL A 346 -54.18 11.83 -22.84
C VAL A 346 -54.04 12.62 -24.14
N ARG A 347 -53.19 12.14 -25.05
CA ARG A 347 -53.18 12.67 -26.41
C ARG A 347 -54.40 12.11 -27.12
N ALA A 348 -55.23 13.05 -27.58
CA ALA A 348 -56.52 12.95 -28.29
C ALA A 348 -57.74 12.80 -27.38
#